data_AF-A0A7L2LJZ2-F1
#
_entry.id   AF-A0A7L2LJZ2-F1
#
_cell.length_a   1.000
_cell.length_b   1.000
_cell.length_c   1.000
_cell.angle_alpha   90.00
_cell.angle_beta   90.00
_cell.angle_gamma   90.00
#
_symmetry.space_group_name_H-M   'P 1'
#
loop_
_entity.id
_entity.type
_entity.pdbx_description
1 polymer ?
#
loop_
_entity_poly.entity_id
_entity_poly.type
_entity_poly.pdbx_seq_one_letter_code
_entity_poly.pdbx_strand_id
1 'polypeptide(L)'
;ATFKGWMDIMYAAVDSRKQEEQPKYEDNIYMYIYFVIFIIFGSFFTLNLFIGVIIDNFNQQKKKIIFLLPLYFGGQDIFMTEEQKKYYNAMKKLGSKKPQKPIPRPLNRIQGAVFDFVTQQAFDIVIMMLICLNMVTMMVETDTQSKQMEDILYWINFVFVIFFTCECVLKMFALRHYYFTIGWNIFDFVVVILSIVGMFLAEIIEKYFVSPTLFRVIRLARIGRILRLIKGAKGIRTLLFALMMSLPALFNIGLLLFLVMFIFSIFGMSNFAYVKHEAGIDDMFNFETFGNSMICLFQITTSAGWDGLLLPILNRPPDCDLDKEHPGSGFKGDCGNPSVGIFFFVSYIIISFLIVVNMYIAIILENFSVATEESADPLSEDDFETFYEIWEKFDPDATQFIEYSKLADFADALEHPLRVPKPNTIELIAMDLPMVSGDRIHCLDILFAFTKRVLGDSGELDILRQQMEERFVASNPSKVSYEPITTTLRRKQEEVSAVVIQRAYRARLARR
;
A
#
# COMPACT_ATOMS: atom_id res chain seq x y z
N ALA A 1 -31.12 13.99 -3.82
CA ALA A 1 -30.14 13.63 -2.76
C ALA A 1 -28.84 13.06 -3.36
N THR A 2 -28.90 12.14 -4.32
CA THR A 2 -27.72 11.54 -4.97
C THR A 2 -27.01 12.42 -6.00
N PHE A 3 -27.48 13.66 -6.23
CA PHE A 3 -26.96 14.61 -7.24
C PHE A 3 -26.98 14.11 -8.70
N LYS A 4 -27.81 13.12 -9.03
CA LYS A 4 -28.11 12.69 -10.41
C LYS A 4 -29.56 12.98 -10.75
N GLY A 5 -29.84 13.36 -12.00
CA GLY A 5 -31.16 13.82 -12.47
C GLY A 5 -31.68 15.09 -11.80
N TRP A 6 -30.90 15.74 -10.94
CA TRP A 6 -31.37 16.88 -10.14
C TRP A 6 -31.48 18.18 -10.94
N MET A 7 -30.73 18.30 -12.04
CA MET A 7 -30.72 19.49 -12.88
C MET A 7 -32.06 19.69 -13.60
N ASP A 8 -32.60 18.63 -14.21
CA ASP A 8 -33.87 18.71 -14.95
C ASP A 8 -35.04 19.08 -14.02
N ILE A 9 -35.02 18.53 -12.80
CA ILE A 9 -36.01 18.85 -11.75
C ILE A 9 -35.86 20.31 -11.30
N MET A 10 -34.62 20.77 -11.13
CA MET A 10 -34.32 22.14 -10.70
C MET A 10 -34.72 23.17 -11.75
N TYR A 11 -34.41 22.93 -13.02
CA TYR A 11 -34.82 23.78 -14.14
C TYR A 11 -36.35 23.85 -14.24
N ALA A 12 -37.04 22.70 -14.16
CA ALA A 12 -38.50 22.68 -14.16
C ALA A 12 -39.11 23.45 -12.99
N ALA A 13 -38.51 23.39 -11.80
CA ALA A 13 -38.97 24.13 -10.63
C ALA A 13 -38.75 25.65 -10.74
N VAL A 14 -37.61 26.07 -11.28
CA VAL A 14 -37.25 27.50 -11.46
C VAL A 14 -38.07 28.15 -12.57
N ASP A 15 -38.42 27.40 -13.62
CA ASP A 15 -39.25 27.88 -14.72
C ASP A 15 -40.77 27.81 -14.42
N SER A 16 -41.14 27.22 -13.28
CA SER A 16 -42.53 27.02 -12.89
C SER A 16 -43.24 28.32 -12.53
N ARG A 17 -44.51 28.43 -12.96
CA ARG A 17 -45.38 29.59 -12.72
C ARG A 17 -46.66 29.15 -11.99
N LYS A 18 -47.83 29.36 -12.59
CA LYS A 18 -49.11 28.87 -12.07
C LYS A 18 -49.53 27.59 -12.78
N GLN A 19 -50.43 26.84 -12.14
CA GLN A 19 -51.08 25.69 -12.76
C GLN A 19 -51.79 26.13 -14.05
N GLU A 20 -51.65 25.34 -15.13
CA GLU A 20 -52.14 25.63 -16.50
C GLU A 20 -51.40 26.75 -17.27
N GLU A 21 -50.32 27.34 -16.75
CA GLU A 21 -49.50 28.31 -17.48
C GLU A 21 -48.20 27.67 -18.02
N GLN A 22 -47.82 28.02 -19.25
CA GLN A 22 -46.56 27.56 -19.85
C GLN A 22 -45.37 28.00 -18.98
N PRO A 23 -44.39 27.12 -18.67
CA PRO A 23 -43.16 27.51 -17.99
C PRO A 23 -42.43 28.64 -18.73
N LYS A 24 -41.83 29.56 -17.98
CA LYS A 24 -40.97 30.61 -18.55
C LYS A 24 -39.64 30.60 -17.85
N TYR A 25 -38.61 30.69 -18.66
CA TYR A 25 -37.22 30.71 -18.22
C TYR A 25 -37.01 31.65 -17.02
N GLU A 26 -36.58 31.07 -15.90
CA GLU A 26 -36.21 31.74 -14.66
C GLU A 26 -37.27 32.67 -14.06
N ASP A 27 -38.57 32.39 -14.24
CA ASP A 27 -39.64 33.20 -13.65
C ASP A 27 -39.66 33.12 -12.11
N ASN A 28 -39.28 31.98 -11.52
CA ASN A 28 -39.22 31.74 -10.08
C ASN A 28 -37.82 31.35 -9.59
N ILE A 29 -36.85 32.24 -9.81
CA ILE A 29 -35.43 32.03 -9.46
C ILE A 29 -35.19 31.70 -7.97
N TYR A 30 -36.06 32.13 -7.06
CA TYR A 30 -35.92 31.87 -5.63
C TYR A 30 -36.08 30.39 -5.26
N MET A 31 -36.62 29.55 -6.15
CA MET A 31 -36.72 28.11 -5.94
C MET A 31 -35.35 27.42 -5.82
N TYR A 32 -34.26 28.04 -6.29
CA TYR A 32 -32.90 27.54 -6.00
C TYR A 32 -32.63 27.43 -4.48
N ILE A 33 -33.19 28.33 -3.68
CA ILE A 33 -33.01 28.33 -2.21
C ILE A 33 -33.58 27.05 -1.61
N TYR A 34 -34.71 26.55 -2.13
CA TYR A 34 -35.28 25.28 -1.68
C TYR A 34 -34.31 24.11 -1.89
N PHE A 35 -33.71 23.99 -3.08
CA PHE A 35 -32.75 22.92 -3.36
C PHE A 35 -31.47 23.05 -2.51
N VAL A 36 -30.96 24.27 -2.29
CA VAL A 36 -29.81 24.50 -1.42
C VAL A 36 -30.11 24.05 0.01
N ILE A 37 -31.25 24.45 0.57
CA ILE A 37 -31.67 24.03 1.92
C ILE A 37 -31.83 22.51 1.98
N PHE A 38 -32.48 21.91 0.98
CA PHE A 38 -32.65 20.46 0.92
C PHE A 38 -31.31 19.71 0.81
N ILE A 39 -30.33 20.23 0.06
CA ILE A 39 -29.01 19.61 -0.05
C ILE A 39 -28.28 19.67 1.31
N ILE A 40 -28.34 20.80 2.00
CA ILE A 40 -27.73 20.96 3.34
C ILE A 40 -28.38 19.99 4.33
N PHE A 41 -29.70 20.07 4.52
CA PHE A 41 -30.38 19.29 5.56
C PHE A 41 -30.71 17.86 5.16
N GLY A 42 -31.22 17.67 3.95
CA GLY A 42 -31.72 16.37 3.47
C GLY A 42 -30.64 15.47 2.87
N SER A 43 -29.50 16.01 2.43
CA SER A 43 -28.39 15.21 1.90
C SER A 43 -27.17 15.21 2.81
N PHE A 44 -26.63 16.38 3.16
CA PHE A 44 -25.37 16.45 3.91
C PHE A 44 -25.54 15.95 5.35
N PHE A 45 -26.52 16.46 6.09
CA PHE A 45 -26.74 16.02 7.48
C PHE A 45 -27.20 14.56 7.60
N THR A 46 -28.14 14.12 6.75
CA THR A 46 -28.66 12.75 6.78
C THR A 46 -27.58 11.72 6.43
N LEU A 47 -26.76 11.99 5.40
CA LEU A 47 -25.66 11.11 5.00
C LEU A 47 -24.60 11.05 6.11
N ASN A 48 -24.23 12.19 6.70
CA ASN A 48 -23.27 12.21 7.80
C ASN A 48 -23.79 11.47 9.04
N LEU A 49 -25.07 11.63 9.39
CA LEU A 49 -25.70 10.88 10.48
C LEU A 49 -25.66 9.37 10.19
N PHE A 50 -26.01 8.99 8.96
CA PHE A 50 -26.03 7.59 8.53
C PHE A 50 -24.63 6.95 8.60
N ILE A 51 -23.62 7.61 8.06
CA ILE A 51 -22.21 7.17 8.15
C ILE A 51 -21.78 7.10 9.62
N GLY A 52 -22.11 8.10 10.43
CA GLY A 52 -21.78 8.12 11.85
C GLY A 52 -22.36 6.93 12.62
N VAL A 53 -23.63 6.59 12.39
CA VAL A 53 -24.29 5.43 13.01
C VAL A 53 -23.68 4.11 12.54
N ILE A 54 -23.36 3.96 11.25
CA ILE A 54 -22.70 2.75 10.75
C ILE A 54 -21.33 2.58 11.37
N ILE A 55 -20.51 3.64 11.40
CA ILE A 55 -19.17 3.59 11.98
C ILE A 55 -19.25 3.24 13.47
N ASP A 56 -20.16 3.85 14.22
CA ASP A 56 -20.33 3.55 15.64
C ASP A 56 -20.80 2.09 15.85
N ASN A 57 -21.80 1.63 15.09
CA ASN A 57 -22.25 0.25 15.15
C ASN A 57 -21.13 -0.74 14.81
N PHE A 58 -20.34 -0.44 13.77
CA PHE A 58 -19.20 -1.25 13.36
C PHE A 58 -18.14 -1.30 14.46
N ASN A 59 -17.81 -0.17 15.07
CA ASN A 59 -16.88 -0.11 16.20
C ASN A 59 -17.39 -0.89 17.42
N GLN A 60 -18.69 -0.85 17.71
CA GLN A 60 -19.30 -1.66 18.76
C GLN A 60 -19.23 -3.16 18.46
N GLN A 61 -19.51 -3.56 17.21
CA GLN A 61 -19.38 -4.96 16.79
C GLN A 61 -17.93 -5.44 16.89
N LYS A 62 -16.97 -4.62 16.45
CA LYS A 62 -15.54 -4.88 16.60
C LYS A 62 -15.20 -5.10 18.08
N LYS A 63 -15.60 -4.19 18.97
CA LYS A 63 -15.37 -4.32 20.43
C LYS A 63 -16.00 -5.57 21.03
N LYS A 64 -17.24 -5.93 20.66
CA LYS A 64 -17.92 -7.14 21.17
C LYS A 64 -17.19 -8.42 20.78
N ILE A 65 -16.77 -8.52 19.52
CA ILE A 65 -16.01 -9.69 19.02
C ILE A 65 -14.67 -9.79 19.74
N ILE A 66 -13.99 -8.66 19.96
CA ILE A 66 -12.73 -8.59 20.72
C ILE A 66 -12.94 -9.06 22.18
N PHE A 67 -14.03 -8.64 22.83
CA PHE A 67 -14.29 -8.96 24.24
C PHE A 67 -14.72 -10.42 24.47
N LEU A 68 -15.39 -11.05 23.51
CA LEU A 68 -15.88 -12.44 23.64
C LEU A 68 -14.82 -13.51 23.35
N LEU A 69 -13.68 -13.16 22.71
CA LEU A 69 -12.63 -14.11 22.32
C LEU A 69 -11.21 -13.65 22.76
N PRO A 70 -10.95 -13.39 24.06
CA PRO A 70 -9.72 -12.71 24.47
C PRO A 70 -8.47 -13.59 24.41
N LEU A 71 -8.62 -14.92 24.50
CA LEU A 71 -7.50 -15.78 24.91
C LEU A 71 -6.66 -16.38 23.77
N TYR A 72 -7.06 -16.18 22.51
CA TYR A 72 -6.31 -16.70 21.35
C TYR A 72 -6.29 -15.76 20.13
N PHE A 73 -7.17 -14.76 20.11
CA PHE A 73 -7.33 -13.85 18.98
C PHE A 73 -7.08 -12.41 19.46
N GLY A 74 -5.81 -11.98 19.44
CA GLY A 74 -5.50 -10.55 19.57
C GLY A 74 -6.32 -9.76 18.55
N GLY A 75 -6.96 -8.67 18.99
CA GLY A 75 -8.04 -7.96 18.29
C GLY A 75 -7.98 -8.01 16.76
N GLN A 76 -8.88 -8.76 16.13
CA GLN A 76 -8.79 -9.10 14.70
C GLN A 76 -10.07 -8.77 13.93
N ASP A 77 -9.90 -8.36 12.66
CA ASP A 77 -10.95 -7.86 11.79
C ASP A 77 -12.08 -8.85 11.47
N ILE A 78 -13.26 -8.26 11.32
CA ILE A 78 -14.56 -8.95 11.17
C ILE A 78 -14.72 -9.56 9.77
N PHE A 79 -14.05 -8.98 8.77
CA PHE A 79 -14.27 -9.31 7.36
C PHE A 79 -13.35 -10.41 6.82
N MET A 80 -12.50 -11.04 7.63
CA MET A 80 -11.53 -12.05 7.17
C MET A 80 -11.87 -13.45 7.67
N THR A 81 -11.67 -14.46 6.82
CA THR A 81 -11.76 -15.87 7.20
C THR A 81 -10.56 -16.32 8.04
N GLU A 82 -10.65 -17.47 8.71
CA GLU A 82 -9.56 -18.01 9.53
C GLU A 82 -8.28 -18.31 8.73
N GLU A 83 -8.40 -18.77 7.49
CA GLU A 83 -7.24 -19.00 6.61
C GLU A 83 -6.61 -17.68 6.14
N GLN A 84 -7.43 -16.70 5.76
CA GLN A 84 -6.96 -15.36 5.39
C GLN A 84 -6.25 -14.68 6.56
N LYS A 85 -6.71 -14.89 7.80
CA LYS A 85 -6.02 -14.40 9.00
C LYS A 85 -4.63 -14.99 9.15
N LYS A 86 -4.42 -16.27 8.83
CA LYS A 86 -3.08 -16.89 8.82
C LYS A 86 -2.17 -16.21 7.79
N TYR A 87 -2.70 -15.94 6.59
CA TYR A 87 -1.98 -15.23 5.54
C TYR A 87 -1.67 -13.77 5.93
N TYR A 88 -2.64 -13.04 6.47
CA TYR A 88 -2.49 -11.68 6.99
C TYR A 88 -1.40 -11.63 8.06
N ASN A 89 -1.41 -12.55 9.03
CA ASN A 89 -0.38 -12.62 10.08
C ASN A 89 1.01 -12.96 9.51
N ALA A 90 1.09 -13.78 8.46
CA ALA A 90 2.35 -14.04 7.76
C ALA A 90 2.82 -12.80 6.99
N MET A 91 1.92 -12.04 6.38
CA MET A 91 2.21 -10.80 5.65
C MET A 91 2.63 -9.67 6.58
N LYS A 92 1.99 -9.54 7.76
CA LYS A 92 2.41 -8.65 8.85
C LYS A 92 3.86 -8.97 9.26
N LYS A 93 4.19 -10.26 9.45
CA LYS A 93 5.55 -10.72 9.73
C LYS A 93 6.55 -10.54 8.58
N LEU A 94 6.09 -10.35 7.35
CA LEU A 94 6.94 -9.99 6.21
C LEU A 94 7.24 -8.48 6.16
N GLY A 95 6.31 -7.66 6.68
CA GLY A 95 6.49 -6.22 6.89
C GLY A 95 7.58 -5.95 7.93
N SER A 96 7.62 -6.75 9.00
CA SER A 96 8.72 -6.80 9.97
C SER A 96 9.97 -7.36 9.31
N LYS A 97 10.84 -6.52 8.73
CA LYS A 97 12.04 -7.07 8.07
C LYS A 97 12.94 -7.72 9.10
N LYS A 98 13.45 -8.89 8.71
CA LYS A 98 14.54 -9.57 9.40
C LYS A 98 15.86 -8.92 8.99
N PRO A 99 16.85 -8.79 9.89
CA PRO A 99 18.20 -8.43 9.50
C PRO A 99 18.71 -9.46 8.49
N GLN A 100 19.00 -9.02 7.26
CA GLN A 100 19.53 -9.87 6.21
C GLN A 100 21.04 -9.81 6.29
N LYS A 101 21.72 -10.98 6.29
CA LYS A 101 23.18 -10.99 6.27
C LYS A 101 23.69 -10.13 5.10
N PRO A 102 24.66 -9.23 5.34
CA PRO A 102 25.22 -8.41 4.28
C PRO A 102 25.79 -9.32 3.18
N ILE A 103 25.57 -8.92 1.93
CA ILE A 103 25.99 -9.72 0.78
C ILE A 103 27.53 -9.77 0.79
N PRO A 104 28.15 -10.97 0.83
CA PRO A 104 29.59 -11.08 0.96
C PRO A 104 30.29 -10.49 -0.26
N ARG A 105 31.30 -9.65 -0.01
CA ARG A 105 32.10 -9.04 -1.06
C ARG A 105 32.84 -10.13 -1.87
N PRO A 106 32.80 -10.08 -3.20
CA PRO A 106 33.50 -11.05 -4.04
C PRO A 106 35.03 -10.91 -3.90
N LEU A 107 35.74 -12.04 -3.82
CA LEU A 107 37.20 -12.11 -3.65
C LEU A 107 38.00 -11.58 -4.86
N ASN A 108 37.42 -11.70 -6.06
CA ASN A 108 38.07 -11.28 -7.31
C ASN A 108 38.19 -9.76 -7.37
N ARG A 109 39.38 -9.21 -7.67
CA ARG A 109 39.62 -7.75 -7.69
C ARG A 109 38.67 -6.97 -8.61
N ILE A 110 38.45 -7.48 -9.83
CA ILE A 110 37.57 -6.82 -10.81
C ILE A 110 36.12 -6.85 -10.33
N GLN A 111 35.64 -8.00 -9.86
CA GLN A 111 34.27 -8.14 -9.36
C GLN A 111 34.05 -7.37 -8.06
N GLY A 112 35.05 -7.30 -7.19
CA GLY A 112 35.05 -6.49 -5.97
C GLY A 112 34.97 -5.00 -6.26
N ALA A 113 35.72 -4.51 -7.26
CA ALA A 113 35.62 -3.11 -7.68
C ALA A 113 34.23 -2.78 -8.24
N VAL A 114 33.63 -3.68 -9.03
CA VAL A 114 32.25 -3.49 -9.52
C VAL A 114 31.23 -3.55 -8.38
N PHE A 115 31.41 -4.46 -7.41
CA PHE A 115 30.58 -4.54 -6.22
C PHE A 115 30.64 -3.24 -5.41
N ASP A 116 31.84 -2.73 -5.16
CA ASP A 116 32.04 -1.48 -4.40
C ASP A 116 31.41 -0.30 -5.14
N PHE A 117 31.49 -0.25 -6.47
CA PHE A 117 30.86 0.80 -7.28
C PHE A 117 29.33 0.74 -7.25
N VAL A 118 28.74 -0.45 -7.46
CA VAL A 118 27.29 -0.64 -7.52
C VAL A 118 26.62 -0.42 -6.15
N THR A 119 27.34 -0.67 -5.05
CA THR A 119 26.82 -0.52 -3.68
C THR A 119 26.87 0.92 -3.18
N GLN A 120 27.52 1.84 -3.90
CA GLN A 120 27.56 3.26 -3.52
C GLN A 120 26.18 3.92 -3.64
N GLN A 121 25.80 4.70 -2.63
CA GLN A 121 24.56 5.49 -2.65
C GLN A 121 24.49 6.44 -3.84
N ALA A 122 25.63 6.98 -4.30
CA ALA A 122 25.69 7.82 -5.49
C ALA A 122 25.22 7.10 -6.76
N PHE A 123 25.53 5.80 -6.90
CA PHE A 123 25.06 4.99 -8.03
C PHE A 123 23.53 4.90 -8.03
N ASP A 124 22.92 4.58 -6.89
CA ASP A 124 21.47 4.52 -6.75
C ASP A 124 20.79 5.88 -7.00
N ILE A 125 21.39 7.00 -6.56
CA ILE A 125 20.89 8.35 -6.85
C ILE A 125 20.93 8.67 -8.36
N VAL A 126 22.00 8.27 -9.07
CA VAL A 126 22.10 8.46 -10.53
C VAL A 126 21.01 7.66 -11.26
N ILE A 127 20.79 6.40 -10.87
CA ILE A 127 19.73 5.58 -11.47
C ILE A 127 18.34 6.19 -11.20
N MET A 128 18.10 6.68 -9.98
CA MET A 128 16.88 7.42 -9.62
C MET A 128 16.66 8.64 -10.53
N MET A 129 17.70 9.45 -10.77
CA MET A 129 17.60 10.60 -11.68
C MET A 129 17.29 10.17 -13.12
N LEU A 130 17.90 9.09 -13.62
CA LEU A 130 17.62 8.56 -14.96
C LEU A 130 16.18 8.06 -15.09
N ILE A 131 15.60 7.47 -14.05
CA ILE A 131 14.18 7.08 -14.02
C ILE A 131 13.29 8.33 -14.11
N CYS A 132 13.58 9.37 -13.34
CA CYS A 132 12.83 10.62 -13.40
C CYS A 132 12.91 11.28 -14.79
N LEU A 133 14.10 11.29 -15.40
CA LEU A 133 14.27 11.81 -16.76
C LEU A 133 13.48 10.97 -17.78
N ASN A 134 13.51 9.63 -17.67
CA ASN A 134 12.72 8.77 -18.54
C ASN A 134 11.21 9.02 -18.39
N MET A 135 10.72 9.26 -17.16
CA MET A 135 9.33 9.65 -16.92
C MET A 135 8.98 10.96 -17.65
N VAL A 136 9.83 11.99 -17.55
CA VAL A 136 9.62 13.26 -18.26
C VAL A 136 9.50 13.02 -19.76
N THR A 137 10.33 12.16 -20.36
CA THR A 137 10.23 11.87 -21.79
C THR A 137 8.91 11.22 -22.19
N MET A 138 8.31 10.40 -21.32
CA MET A 138 6.98 9.84 -21.56
C MET A 138 5.87 10.89 -21.49
N MET A 139 6.04 11.95 -20.68
CA MET A 139 5.06 13.04 -20.57
C MET A 139 5.04 13.95 -21.81
N VAL A 140 6.08 13.90 -22.64
CA VAL A 140 6.16 14.72 -23.88
C VAL A 140 5.46 14.04 -25.06
N GLU A 141 5.14 12.74 -24.98
CA GLU A 141 4.39 12.02 -26.03
C GLU A 141 2.99 12.66 -26.24
N THR A 142 2.64 12.98 -27.48
CA THR A 142 1.32 13.54 -27.86
C THR A 142 0.68 12.73 -29.00
N ASP A 143 -0.67 12.76 -29.07
CA ASP A 143 -1.43 11.98 -30.06
C ASP A 143 -1.10 12.37 -31.51
N THR A 144 -0.88 13.66 -31.78
CA THR A 144 -0.59 14.21 -33.10
C THR A 144 0.85 14.71 -33.22
N GLN A 145 1.82 13.85 -32.88
CA GLN A 145 3.24 14.20 -32.98
C GLN A 145 3.80 14.06 -34.42
N SER A 146 4.79 14.89 -34.75
CA SER A 146 5.50 14.78 -36.01
C SER A 146 6.38 13.52 -36.04
N LYS A 147 6.63 12.96 -37.23
CA LYS A 147 7.54 11.80 -37.39
C LYS A 147 8.93 12.07 -36.80
N GLN A 148 9.42 13.30 -36.94
CA GLN A 148 10.69 13.72 -36.36
C GLN A 148 10.69 13.60 -34.82
N MET A 149 9.58 14.00 -34.17
CA MET A 149 9.45 13.88 -32.73
C MET A 149 9.39 12.41 -32.30
N GLU A 150 8.66 11.57 -33.04
CA GLU A 150 8.58 10.13 -32.78
C GLU A 150 9.95 9.46 -32.89
N ASP A 151 10.73 9.79 -33.92
CA ASP A 151 12.10 9.29 -34.12
C ASP A 151 13.04 9.73 -32.99
N ILE A 152 12.99 11.01 -32.59
CA ILE A 152 13.80 11.53 -31.48
C ILE A 152 13.46 10.80 -30.17
N LEU A 153 12.17 10.66 -29.86
CA LEU A 153 11.71 9.96 -28.66
C LEU A 153 12.07 8.47 -28.69
N TYR A 154 12.05 7.82 -29.86
CA TYR A 154 12.50 6.44 -30.02
C TYR A 154 13.96 6.29 -29.62
N TRP A 155 14.86 7.12 -30.18
CA TRP A 155 16.29 7.07 -29.86
C TRP A 155 16.57 7.36 -28.38
N ILE A 156 15.87 8.34 -27.80
CA ILE A 156 16.00 8.64 -26.38
C ILE A 156 15.56 7.44 -25.53
N ASN A 157 14.41 6.81 -25.85
CA ASN A 157 13.93 5.62 -25.15
C ASN A 157 14.90 4.44 -25.27
N PHE A 158 15.49 4.24 -26.44
CA PHE A 158 16.52 3.23 -26.68
C PHE A 158 17.73 3.42 -25.78
N VAL A 159 18.23 4.65 -25.66
CA VAL A 159 19.34 5.01 -24.76
C VAL A 159 19.00 4.68 -23.30
N PHE A 160 17.78 4.99 -22.83
CA PHE A 160 17.36 4.61 -21.48
C PHE A 160 17.34 3.10 -21.27
N VAL A 161 16.88 2.33 -22.26
CA VAL A 161 16.88 0.86 -22.15
C VAL A 161 18.31 0.33 -22.01
N ILE A 162 19.26 0.89 -22.75
CA ILE A 162 20.68 0.53 -22.61
C ILE A 162 21.16 0.82 -21.18
N PHE A 163 20.91 2.02 -20.65
CA PHE A 163 21.32 2.36 -19.28
C PHE A 163 20.76 1.40 -18.22
N PHE A 164 19.47 1.09 -18.27
CA PHE A 164 18.86 0.15 -17.32
C PHE A 164 19.32 -1.30 -17.52
N THR A 165 19.62 -1.69 -18.76
CA THR A 165 20.20 -3.01 -19.04
C THR A 165 21.61 -3.10 -18.47
N CYS A 166 22.43 -2.06 -18.65
CA CYS A 166 23.76 -1.97 -18.05
C CYS A 166 23.71 -2.02 -16.53
N GLU A 167 22.81 -1.26 -15.91
CA GLU A 167 22.57 -1.32 -14.46
C GLU A 167 22.26 -2.76 -13.99
N CYS A 168 21.30 -3.41 -14.64
CA CYS A 168 20.86 -4.76 -14.32
C CYS A 168 22.02 -5.77 -14.44
N VAL A 169 22.78 -5.71 -15.54
CA VAL A 169 23.94 -6.57 -15.78
C VAL A 169 25.05 -6.33 -14.75
N LEU A 170 25.34 -5.06 -14.41
CA LEU A 170 26.35 -4.71 -13.39
C LEU A 170 25.94 -5.23 -12.01
N LYS A 171 24.67 -5.04 -11.60
CA LYS A 171 24.14 -5.58 -10.35
C LYS A 171 24.17 -7.10 -10.30
N MET A 172 23.80 -7.77 -11.40
CA MET A 172 23.86 -9.23 -11.50
C MET A 172 25.31 -9.75 -11.42
N PHE A 173 26.27 -9.06 -12.06
CA PHE A 173 27.69 -9.41 -12.00
C PHE A 173 28.28 -9.20 -10.59
N ALA A 174 27.92 -8.11 -9.91
CA ALA A 174 28.36 -7.81 -8.55
C ALA A 174 27.78 -8.77 -7.51
N LEU A 175 26.45 -8.97 -7.52
CA LEU A 175 25.70 -9.67 -6.48
C LEU A 175 25.52 -11.16 -6.76
N ARG A 176 25.75 -11.63 -8.00
CA ARG A 176 25.65 -13.05 -8.39
C ARG A 176 24.24 -13.61 -8.09
N HIS A 177 24.14 -14.73 -7.38
CA HIS A 177 22.87 -15.33 -6.99
C HIS A 177 22.09 -14.50 -5.95
N TYR A 178 22.77 -13.68 -5.14
CA TYR A 178 22.12 -12.77 -4.18
C TYR A 178 21.33 -11.66 -4.89
N TYR A 179 21.53 -11.44 -6.19
CA TYR A 179 20.67 -10.55 -6.97
C TYR A 179 19.20 -10.99 -6.91
N PHE A 180 18.95 -12.30 -7.03
CA PHE A 180 17.60 -12.88 -7.08
C PHE A 180 16.97 -13.14 -5.71
N THR A 181 17.66 -12.83 -4.60
CA THR A 181 17.05 -12.91 -3.27
C THR A 181 16.30 -11.63 -2.90
N ILE A 182 16.59 -10.52 -3.59
CA ILE A 182 15.98 -9.21 -3.34
C ILE A 182 14.80 -9.00 -4.31
N GLY A 183 13.58 -8.94 -3.78
CA GLY A 183 12.37 -8.80 -4.60
C GLY A 183 12.36 -7.58 -5.54
N TRP A 184 12.91 -6.45 -5.09
CA TRP A 184 13.05 -5.25 -5.93
C TRP A 184 13.99 -5.46 -7.12
N ASN A 185 15.05 -6.25 -6.98
CA ASN A 185 15.95 -6.58 -8.09
C ASN A 185 15.28 -7.54 -9.09
N ILE A 186 14.45 -8.48 -8.61
CA ILE A 186 13.66 -9.34 -9.50
C ILE A 186 12.68 -8.49 -10.32
N PHE A 187 11.97 -7.57 -9.67
CA PHE A 187 11.08 -6.63 -10.35
C PHE A 187 11.85 -5.79 -11.39
N ASP A 188 13.03 -5.29 -11.02
CA ASP A 188 13.94 -4.56 -11.92
C ASP A 188 14.25 -5.34 -13.19
N PHE A 189 14.66 -6.59 -13.02
CA PHE A 189 15.00 -7.53 -14.09
C PHE A 189 13.80 -7.78 -15.01
N VAL A 190 12.62 -8.07 -14.45
CA VAL A 190 11.40 -8.29 -15.23
C VAL A 190 11.09 -7.06 -16.10
N VAL A 191 11.17 -5.85 -15.53
CA VAL A 191 10.93 -4.61 -16.28
C VAL A 191 11.93 -4.39 -17.40
N VAL A 192 13.22 -4.71 -17.19
CA VAL A 192 14.25 -4.63 -18.24
C VAL A 192 13.97 -5.62 -19.37
N ILE A 193 13.65 -6.88 -19.04
CA ILE A 193 13.31 -7.90 -20.03
C ILE A 193 12.09 -7.49 -20.85
N LEU A 194 11.01 -7.04 -20.21
CA LEU A 194 9.82 -6.57 -20.92
C LEU A 194 10.12 -5.37 -21.83
N SER A 195 11.05 -4.50 -21.43
CA SER A 195 11.48 -3.36 -22.24
C SER A 195 12.25 -3.79 -23.49
N ILE A 196 13.16 -4.76 -23.34
CA ILE A 196 13.95 -5.32 -24.44
C ILE A 196 13.01 -6.03 -25.41
N VAL A 197 12.13 -6.91 -24.89
CA VAL A 197 11.13 -7.61 -25.68
C VAL A 197 10.25 -6.61 -26.43
N GLY A 198 9.78 -5.54 -25.76
CA GLY A 198 8.95 -4.51 -26.39
C GLY A 198 9.62 -3.78 -27.56
N MET A 199 10.94 -3.57 -27.50
CA MET A 199 11.69 -2.97 -28.62
C MET A 199 11.86 -3.95 -29.78
N PHE A 200 12.27 -5.19 -29.53
CA PHE A 200 12.47 -6.19 -30.59
C PHE A 200 11.15 -6.68 -31.19
N LEU A 201 10.05 -6.69 -30.42
CA LEU A 201 8.73 -7.01 -30.96
C LEU A 201 8.29 -5.98 -32.00
N ALA A 202 8.65 -4.70 -31.86
CA ALA A 202 8.25 -3.67 -32.82
C ALA A 202 8.72 -4.03 -34.25
N GLU A 203 9.96 -4.52 -34.37
CA GLU A 203 10.55 -4.94 -35.66
C GLU A 203 9.96 -6.27 -36.19
N ILE A 204 9.58 -7.18 -35.28
CA ILE A 204 8.98 -8.47 -35.64
C ILE A 204 7.52 -8.30 -36.09
N ILE A 205 6.80 -7.32 -35.53
CA ILE A 205 5.37 -7.09 -35.79
C ILE A 205 5.12 -6.45 -37.15
N GLU A 206 6.04 -5.63 -37.68
CA GLU A 206 5.97 -5.21 -39.09
C GLU A 206 5.98 -6.42 -40.05
N LYS A 207 6.50 -7.57 -39.59
CA LYS A 207 6.63 -8.79 -40.37
C LYS A 207 5.56 -9.85 -40.08
N TYR A 208 4.97 -9.85 -38.88
CA TYR A 208 3.94 -10.80 -38.45
C TYR A 208 2.74 -10.04 -37.88
N PHE A 209 1.53 -10.28 -38.43
CA PHE A 209 0.24 -9.66 -38.07
C PHE A 209 -0.14 -9.79 -36.57
N VAL A 210 0.56 -9.10 -35.68
CA VAL A 210 0.20 -8.98 -34.26
C VAL A 210 -0.66 -7.74 -34.09
N SER A 211 -1.70 -7.83 -33.26
CA SER A 211 -2.63 -6.72 -33.01
C SER A 211 -1.89 -5.47 -32.51
N PRO A 212 -2.11 -4.28 -33.12
CA PRO A 212 -1.60 -3.00 -32.63
C PRO A 212 -1.98 -2.70 -31.17
N THR A 213 -3.07 -3.28 -30.66
CA THR A 213 -3.50 -3.10 -29.27
C THR A 213 -2.58 -3.80 -28.27
N LEU A 214 -2.08 -5.00 -28.60
CA LEU A 214 -1.15 -5.73 -27.75
C LEU A 214 0.17 -4.97 -27.59
N PHE A 215 0.61 -4.33 -28.65
CA PHE A 215 1.80 -3.48 -28.62
C PHE A 215 1.64 -2.25 -27.73
N ARG A 216 0.47 -1.60 -27.75
CA ARG A 216 0.17 -0.51 -26.81
C ARG A 216 0.29 -0.98 -25.36
N VAL A 217 -0.19 -2.19 -25.05
CA VAL A 217 -0.08 -2.79 -23.71
C VAL A 217 1.37 -3.10 -23.34
N ILE A 218 2.17 -3.68 -24.25
CA ILE A 218 3.59 -3.95 -23.99
C ILE A 218 4.37 -2.64 -23.76
N ARG A 219 4.04 -1.57 -24.50
CA ARG A 219 4.57 -0.23 -24.25
C ARG A 219 4.20 0.32 -22.88
N LEU A 220 3.15 -0.14 -22.21
CA LEU A 220 2.84 0.24 -20.81
C LEU A 220 3.82 -0.38 -19.81
N ALA A 221 4.48 -1.50 -20.14
CA ALA A 221 5.44 -2.14 -19.23
C ALA A 221 6.61 -1.22 -18.85
N ARG A 222 6.94 -0.22 -19.69
CA ARG A 222 7.96 0.79 -19.38
C ARG A 222 7.58 1.71 -18.22
N ILE A 223 6.28 1.85 -17.91
CA ILE A 223 5.76 2.54 -16.71
C ILE A 223 6.25 1.83 -15.44
N GLY A 224 6.48 0.51 -15.50
CA GLY A 224 7.01 -0.26 -14.37
C GLY A 224 8.32 0.28 -13.82
N ARG A 225 9.13 1.00 -14.62
CA ARG A 225 10.34 1.67 -14.17
C ARG A 225 10.07 2.78 -13.16
N ILE A 226 8.94 3.49 -13.29
CA ILE A 226 8.53 4.56 -12.38
C ILE A 226 8.23 3.98 -10.99
N LEU A 227 7.72 2.74 -10.92
CA LEU A 227 7.48 2.06 -9.64
C LEU A 227 8.77 1.82 -8.84
N ARG A 228 9.95 1.89 -9.47
CA ARG A 228 11.24 1.83 -8.75
C ARG A 228 11.43 3.02 -7.80
N LEU A 229 10.79 4.18 -8.06
CA LEU A 229 10.83 5.34 -7.15
C LEU A 229 10.22 5.03 -5.78
N ILE A 230 9.30 4.06 -5.71
CA ILE A 230 8.68 3.60 -4.46
C ILE A 230 9.74 2.99 -3.53
N LYS A 231 10.80 2.37 -4.08
CA LYS A 231 11.89 1.78 -3.29
C LYS A 231 12.55 2.81 -2.36
N GLY A 232 12.73 4.05 -2.85
CA GLY A 232 13.36 5.14 -2.10
C GLY A 232 12.40 5.97 -1.23
N ALA A 233 11.08 5.83 -1.44
CA ALA A 233 10.07 6.64 -0.76
C ALA A 233 9.40 5.88 0.40
N LYS A 234 10.02 5.94 1.59
CA LYS A 234 9.54 5.25 2.81
C LYS A 234 8.05 5.47 3.08
N GLY A 235 7.58 6.72 3.06
CA GLY A 235 6.17 7.04 3.31
C GLY A 235 5.20 6.41 2.30
N ILE A 236 5.57 6.36 1.01
CA ILE A 236 4.75 5.69 -0.03
C ILE A 236 4.75 4.18 0.20
N ARG A 237 5.89 3.59 0.58
CA ARG A 237 6.00 2.16 0.89
C ARG A 237 5.09 1.77 2.06
N THR A 238 5.06 2.57 3.13
CA THR A 238 4.15 2.38 4.27
C THR A 238 2.69 2.41 3.82
N LEU A 239 2.28 3.42 3.04
CA LEU A 239 0.90 3.52 2.54
C LEU A 239 0.52 2.33 1.64
N LEU A 240 1.41 1.88 0.76
CA LEU A 240 1.19 0.73 -0.09
C LEU A 240 1.14 -0.58 0.71
N PHE A 241 1.94 -0.70 1.76
CA PHE A 241 1.88 -1.84 2.67
C PHE A 241 0.54 -1.88 3.39
N ALA A 242 0.08 -0.76 3.96
CA ALA A 242 -1.24 -0.67 4.60
C ALA A 242 -2.37 -1.02 3.62
N LEU A 243 -2.30 -0.51 2.38
CA LEU A 243 -3.23 -0.89 1.32
C LEU A 243 -3.21 -2.40 1.05
N MET A 244 -2.02 -3.00 0.92
CA MET A 244 -1.86 -4.43 0.67
C MET A 244 -2.45 -5.26 1.82
N MET A 245 -2.25 -4.84 3.06
CA MET A 245 -2.82 -5.47 4.27
C MET A 245 -4.36 -5.44 4.26
N SER A 246 -4.97 -4.42 3.67
CA SER A 246 -6.43 -4.31 3.53
C SER A 246 -7.04 -5.16 2.40
N LEU A 247 -6.23 -5.67 1.45
CA LEU A 247 -6.72 -6.40 0.27
C LEU A 247 -7.54 -7.66 0.59
N PRO A 248 -7.19 -8.51 1.58
CA PRO A 248 -7.98 -9.70 1.89
C PRO A 248 -9.43 -9.37 2.30
N ALA A 249 -9.61 -8.36 3.15
CA ALA A 249 -10.93 -7.89 3.56
C ALA A 249 -11.68 -7.26 2.38
N LEU A 250 -10.99 -6.44 1.58
CA LEU A 250 -11.55 -5.82 0.37
C LEU A 250 -12.04 -6.86 -0.64
N PHE A 251 -11.29 -7.95 -0.82
CA PHE A 251 -11.67 -9.03 -1.73
C PHE A 251 -12.97 -9.71 -1.31
N ASN A 252 -13.18 -9.97 -0.02
CA ASN A 252 -14.42 -10.58 0.48
C ASN A 252 -15.64 -9.66 0.28
N ILE A 253 -15.49 -8.36 0.55
CA ILE A 253 -16.55 -7.38 0.30
C ILE A 253 -16.82 -7.25 -1.21
N GLY A 254 -15.75 -7.25 -2.03
CA GLY A 254 -15.83 -7.22 -3.48
C GLY A 254 -16.54 -8.44 -4.07
N LEU A 255 -16.31 -9.64 -3.52
CA LEU A 255 -17.06 -10.85 -3.91
C LEU A 255 -18.55 -10.75 -3.58
N LEU A 256 -18.89 -10.20 -2.41
CA LEU A 256 -20.30 -9.95 -2.05
C LEU A 256 -20.95 -8.96 -3.02
N LEU A 257 -20.26 -7.86 -3.34
CA LEU A 257 -20.73 -6.88 -4.32
C LEU A 257 -20.91 -7.52 -5.71
N PHE A 258 -19.94 -8.32 -6.15
CA PHE A 258 -20.01 -9.03 -7.42
C PHE A 258 -21.19 -10.00 -7.47
N LEU A 259 -21.48 -10.72 -6.37
CA LEU A 259 -22.64 -11.60 -6.27
C LEU A 259 -23.96 -10.81 -6.39
N VAL A 260 -24.07 -9.65 -5.72
CA VAL A 260 -25.24 -8.77 -5.84
C VAL A 260 -25.39 -8.27 -7.29
N MET A 261 -24.31 -7.80 -7.90
CA MET A 261 -24.30 -7.39 -9.32
C MET A 261 -24.74 -8.53 -10.23
N PHE A 262 -24.25 -9.74 -10.00
CA PHE A 262 -24.63 -10.92 -10.75
C PHE A 262 -26.14 -11.16 -10.68
N ILE A 263 -26.73 -11.18 -9.48
CA ILE A 263 -28.17 -11.38 -9.30
C ILE A 263 -28.96 -10.30 -10.03
N PHE A 264 -28.63 -9.02 -9.82
CA PHE A 264 -29.33 -7.91 -10.46
C PHE A 264 -29.12 -7.89 -11.98
N SER A 265 -28.00 -8.38 -12.51
CA SER A 265 -27.76 -8.45 -13.95
C SER A 265 -28.73 -9.42 -14.63
N ILE A 266 -28.97 -10.58 -14.02
CA ILE A 266 -29.92 -11.57 -14.54
C ILE A 266 -31.36 -11.01 -14.49
N PHE A 267 -31.73 -10.35 -13.39
CA PHE A 267 -33.03 -9.68 -13.29
C PHE A 267 -33.18 -8.53 -14.29
N GLY A 268 -32.14 -7.74 -14.50
CA GLY A 268 -32.12 -6.64 -15.46
C GLY A 268 -32.30 -7.16 -16.89
N MET A 269 -31.57 -8.22 -17.26
CA MET A 269 -31.72 -8.86 -18.56
C MET A 269 -33.13 -9.37 -18.81
N SER A 270 -33.72 -10.05 -17.84
CA SER A 270 -35.05 -10.63 -18.05
C SER A 270 -36.16 -9.60 -18.16
N ASN A 271 -35.99 -8.40 -17.57
CA ASN A 271 -37.05 -7.39 -17.48
C ASN A 271 -36.84 -6.20 -18.42
N PHE A 272 -35.60 -5.85 -18.77
CA PHE A 272 -35.29 -4.59 -19.44
C PHE A 272 -34.57 -4.73 -20.78
N ALA A 273 -34.32 -5.96 -21.26
CA ALA A 273 -33.61 -6.20 -22.53
C ALA A 273 -34.26 -5.53 -23.75
N TYR A 274 -35.59 -5.47 -23.79
CA TYR A 274 -36.35 -4.95 -24.95
C TYR A 274 -36.83 -3.51 -24.78
N VAL A 275 -36.44 -2.84 -23.69
CA VAL A 275 -36.86 -1.46 -23.44
C VAL A 275 -36.31 -0.56 -24.55
N LYS A 276 -37.15 0.37 -25.01
CA LYS A 276 -36.78 1.35 -26.04
C LYS A 276 -35.47 2.05 -25.68
N HIS A 277 -34.53 2.07 -26.62
CA HIS A 277 -33.28 2.79 -26.47
C HIS A 277 -33.54 4.30 -26.43
N GLU A 278 -33.23 4.92 -25.30
CA GLU A 278 -33.38 6.34 -25.06
C GLU A 278 -32.49 6.76 -23.89
N ALA A 279 -32.02 8.02 -23.92
CA ALA A 279 -31.20 8.65 -22.90
C ALA A 279 -29.96 7.83 -22.52
N GLY A 280 -30.03 7.01 -21.46
CA GLY A 280 -28.92 6.20 -20.96
C GLY A 280 -28.87 4.77 -21.48
N ILE A 281 -29.90 4.29 -22.19
CA ILE A 281 -29.91 2.95 -22.81
C ILE A 281 -29.63 3.10 -24.31
N ASP A 282 -28.52 2.54 -24.78
CA ASP A 282 -28.09 2.57 -26.19
C ASP A 282 -27.60 1.18 -26.68
N ASP A 283 -27.06 1.10 -27.90
CA ASP A 283 -26.58 -0.16 -28.50
C ASP A 283 -25.44 -0.83 -27.70
N MET A 284 -24.71 -0.08 -26.87
CA MET A 284 -23.55 -0.55 -26.12
C MET A 284 -23.83 -0.70 -24.61
N PHE A 285 -24.61 0.22 -24.04
CA PHE A 285 -25.00 0.27 -22.63
C PHE A 285 -26.49 -0.07 -22.51
N ASN A 286 -26.78 -1.37 -22.44
CA ASN A 286 -28.16 -1.88 -22.32
C ASN A 286 -28.23 -3.15 -21.46
N PHE A 287 -29.43 -3.71 -21.34
CA PHE A 287 -29.69 -4.95 -20.61
C PHE A 287 -29.94 -6.16 -21.53
N GLU A 288 -29.49 -6.12 -22.78
CA GLU A 288 -29.75 -7.21 -23.74
C GLU A 288 -28.90 -8.46 -23.44
N THR A 289 -27.65 -8.23 -23.02
CA THR A 289 -26.69 -9.31 -22.72
C THR A 289 -26.19 -9.22 -21.28
N PHE A 290 -25.63 -10.33 -20.79
CA PHE A 290 -25.05 -10.40 -19.45
C PHE A 290 -23.87 -9.44 -19.27
N GLY A 291 -23.00 -9.34 -20.29
CA GLY A 291 -21.86 -8.43 -20.26
C GLY A 291 -22.29 -6.96 -20.17
N ASN A 292 -23.22 -6.54 -21.02
CA ASN A 292 -23.73 -5.16 -21.03
C ASN A 292 -24.42 -4.83 -19.71
N SER A 293 -25.25 -5.74 -19.20
CA SER A 293 -25.94 -5.58 -17.90
C SER A 293 -24.97 -5.43 -16.74
N MET A 294 -23.87 -6.20 -16.74
CA MET A 294 -22.82 -6.09 -15.72
C MET A 294 -22.09 -4.74 -15.78
N ILE A 295 -21.84 -4.20 -16.98
CA ILE A 295 -21.22 -2.88 -17.16
C ILE A 295 -22.16 -1.78 -16.65
N CYS A 296 -23.45 -1.83 -17.01
CA CYS A 296 -24.46 -0.88 -16.53
C CYS A 296 -24.57 -0.90 -15.01
N LEU A 297 -24.63 -2.09 -14.39
CA LEU A 297 -24.67 -2.22 -12.94
C LEU A 297 -23.39 -1.76 -12.26
N PHE A 298 -22.22 -1.99 -12.88
CA PHE A 298 -20.95 -1.48 -12.37
C PHE A 298 -20.94 0.05 -12.32
N GLN A 299 -21.46 0.71 -13.36
CA GLN A 299 -21.62 2.16 -13.39
C GLN A 299 -22.57 2.64 -12.27
N ILE A 300 -23.73 1.98 -12.11
CA ILE A 300 -24.73 2.33 -11.10
C ILE A 300 -24.25 2.05 -9.66
N THR A 301 -23.27 1.16 -9.44
CA THR A 301 -22.68 0.92 -8.10
C THR A 301 -22.15 2.20 -7.45
N THR A 302 -21.67 3.14 -8.26
CA THR A 302 -21.23 4.47 -7.80
C THR A 302 -22.36 5.50 -7.77
N SER A 303 -23.60 5.06 -7.97
CA SER A 303 -24.79 5.86 -8.26
C SER A 303 -24.65 6.77 -9.49
N ALA A 304 -23.76 6.48 -10.43
CA ALA A 304 -23.58 7.30 -11.63
C ALA A 304 -24.59 6.95 -12.73
N GLY A 305 -25.30 7.96 -13.25
CA GLY A 305 -26.15 7.82 -14.44
C GLY A 305 -27.36 6.89 -14.30
N TRP A 306 -27.80 6.58 -13.07
CA TRP A 306 -28.96 5.72 -12.83
C TRP A 306 -30.27 6.36 -13.32
N ASP A 307 -30.32 7.69 -13.33
CA ASP A 307 -31.41 8.51 -13.84
C ASP A 307 -31.64 8.31 -15.34
N GLY A 308 -30.56 8.33 -16.14
CA GLY A 308 -30.62 8.10 -17.58
C GLY A 308 -31.01 6.68 -17.95
N LEU A 309 -30.63 5.68 -17.14
CA LEU A 309 -31.02 4.28 -17.33
C LEU A 309 -32.46 4.01 -16.89
N LEU A 310 -32.96 4.71 -15.87
CA LEU A 310 -34.32 4.55 -15.38
C LEU A 310 -35.36 5.22 -16.30
N LEU A 311 -35.02 6.38 -16.89
CA LEU A 311 -35.94 7.16 -17.73
C LEU A 311 -36.67 6.34 -18.81
N PRO A 312 -35.99 5.60 -19.71
CA PRO A 312 -36.65 4.76 -20.73
C PRO A 312 -37.54 3.65 -20.13
N ILE A 313 -37.23 3.19 -18.91
CA ILE A 313 -37.99 2.14 -18.23
C ILE A 313 -39.30 2.69 -17.63
N LEU A 314 -39.37 4.01 -17.40
CA LEU A 314 -40.57 4.70 -16.93
C LEU A 314 -41.56 5.02 -18.06
N ASN A 315 -41.14 4.92 -19.32
CA ASN A 315 -41.96 5.28 -20.48
C ASN A 315 -43.25 4.46 -20.54
N ARG A 316 -44.34 5.14 -20.93
CA ARG A 316 -45.65 4.57 -21.21
C ARG A 316 -46.15 5.09 -22.57
N PRO A 317 -47.16 4.46 -23.18
CA PRO A 317 -47.77 5.02 -24.40
C PRO A 317 -48.22 6.48 -24.17
N PRO A 318 -47.89 7.43 -25.07
CA PRO A 318 -47.40 7.25 -26.45
C PRO A 318 -45.87 7.16 -26.63
N ASP A 319 -45.07 7.25 -25.56
CA ASP A 319 -43.60 7.32 -25.65
C ASP A 319 -42.92 5.97 -25.95
N CYS A 320 -43.66 4.87 -25.80
CA CYS A 320 -43.28 3.50 -26.15
C CYS A 320 -44.41 2.77 -26.89
N ASP A 321 -44.08 1.68 -27.58
CA ASP A 321 -45.00 0.88 -28.39
C ASP A 321 -45.17 -0.52 -27.76
N LEU A 322 -46.42 -0.92 -27.51
CA LEU A 322 -46.77 -2.21 -26.94
C LEU A 322 -46.70 -3.35 -27.96
N ASP A 323 -46.81 -3.04 -29.25
CA ASP A 323 -46.94 -4.03 -30.32
C ASP A 323 -45.69 -4.13 -31.22
N LYS A 324 -44.60 -3.44 -30.84
CA LYS A 324 -43.34 -3.48 -31.58
C LYS A 324 -42.82 -4.90 -31.69
N GLU A 325 -42.66 -5.37 -32.93
CA GLU A 325 -42.12 -6.69 -33.21
C GLU A 325 -40.59 -6.66 -33.27
N HIS A 326 -39.94 -7.58 -32.57
CA HIS A 326 -38.49 -7.74 -32.57
C HIS A 326 -38.12 -8.97 -33.42
N PRO A 327 -37.48 -8.79 -34.59
CA PRO A 327 -37.18 -9.90 -35.49
C PRO A 327 -36.32 -10.97 -34.80
N GLY A 328 -36.80 -12.21 -34.78
CA GLY A 328 -36.08 -13.35 -34.17
C GLY A 328 -36.39 -13.60 -32.69
N SER A 329 -37.26 -12.81 -32.06
CA SER A 329 -37.80 -13.09 -30.72
C SER A 329 -39.33 -13.23 -30.75
N GLY A 330 -39.88 -13.99 -29.80
CA GLY A 330 -41.34 -14.09 -29.61
C GLY A 330 -41.93 -12.98 -28.74
N PHE A 331 -41.11 -12.00 -28.32
CA PHE A 331 -41.50 -10.92 -27.42
C PHE A 331 -42.04 -9.74 -28.22
N LYS A 332 -43.11 -9.11 -27.72
CA LYS A 332 -43.73 -7.92 -28.33
C LYS A 332 -43.69 -6.73 -27.36
N GLY A 333 -43.38 -5.57 -27.92
CA GLY A 333 -43.35 -4.30 -27.23
C GLY A 333 -41.95 -3.84 -26.80
N ASP A 334 -41.81 -2.53 -26.59
CA ASP A 334 -40.60 -1.89 -26.06
C ASP A 334 -40.85 -1.00 -24.83
N CYS A 335 -42.03 -1.12 -24.25
CA CYS A 335 -42.40 -0.43 -23.00
C CYS A 335 -41.75 -1.08 -21.77
N GLY A 336 -41.16 -0.25 -20.91
CA GLY A 336 -40.71 -0.66 -19.59
C GLY A 336 -41.87 -0.83 -18.60
N ASN A 337 -41.56 -1.42 -17.44
CA ASN A 337 -42.48 -1.47 -16.30
C ASN A 337 -42.03 -0.50 -15.21
N PRO A 338 -42.72 0.65 -15.01
CA PRO A 338 -42.27 1.68 -14.08
C PRO A 338 -42.16 1.19 -12.63
N SER A 339 -43.08 0.33 -12.18
CA SER A 339 -43.07 -0.16 -10.80
C SER A 339 -41.87 -1.09 -10.55
N VAL A 340 -41.59 -1.98 -11.50
CA VAL A 340 -40.43 -2.90 -11.42
C VAL A 340 -39.14 -2.11 -11.58
N GLY A 341 -39.08 -1.14 -12.50
CA GLY A 341 -37.94 -0.26 -12.70
C GLY A 341 -37.58 0.54 -11.44
N ILE A 342 -38.54 1.25 -10.85
CA ILE A 342 -38.31 2.01 -9.61
C ILE A 342 -37.80 1.09 -8.50
N PHE A 343 -38.43 -0.07 -8.29
CA PHE A 343 -37.99 -1.02 -7.27
C PHE A 343 -36.58 -1.54 -7.53
N PHE A 344 -36.27 -1.91 -8.76
CA PHE A 344 -34.96 -2.42 -9.17
C PHE A 344 -33.85 -1.39 -8.88
N PHE A 345 -33.97 -0.17 -9.40
CA PHE A 345 -32.92 0.85 -9.25
C PHE A 345 -32.80 1.36 -7.81
N VAL A 346 -33.93 1.61 -7.12
CA VAL A 346 -33.89 2.12 -5.74
C VAL A 346 -33.32 1.06 -4.79
N SER A 347 -33.75 -0.21 -4.91
CA SER A 347 -33.20 -1.28 -4.07
C SER A 347 -31.71 -1.51 -4.35
N TYR A 348 -31.29 -1.50 -5.61
CA TYR A 348 -29.89 -1.68 -5.99
C TYR A 348 -29.01 -0.54 -5.45
N ILE A 349 -29.43 0.73 -5.59
CA ILE A 349 -28.69 1.88 -5.08
C ILE A 349 -28.53 1.80 -3.55
N ILE A 350 -29.59 1.41 -2.83
CA ILE A 350 -29.51 1.26 -1.38
C ILE A 350 -28.54 0.13 -1.00
N ILE A 351 -28.68 -1.06 -1.60
CA ILE A 351 -27.83 -2.22 -1.28
C ILE A 351 -26.37 -1.94 -1.64
N SER A 352 -26.10 -1.42 -2.84
CA SER A 352 -24.74 -1.10 -3.28
C SER A 352 -24.11 -0.01 -2.42
N PHE A 353 -24.84 1.04 -2.05
CA PHE A 353 -24.36 2.08 -1.16
C PHE A 353 -23.96 1.52 0.22
N LEU A 354 -24.77 0.64 0.82
CA LEU A 354 -24.43 -0.01 2.09
C LEU A 354 -23.13 -0.83 1.98
N ILE A 355 -22.96 -1.59 0.90
CA ILE A 355 -21.77 -2.42 0.68
C ILE A 355 -20.52 -1.54 0.48
N VAL A 356 -20.62 -0.50 -0.36
CA VAL A 356 -19.50 0.42 -0.65
C VAL A 356 -19.11 1.23 0.59
N VAL A 357 -20.06 1.69 1.40
CA VAL A 357 -19.76 2.37 2.67
C VAL A 357 -19.03 1.43 3.63
N ASN A 358 -19.47 0.18 3.76
CA ASN A 358 -18.79 -0.82 4.58
C ASN A 358 -17.36 -1.10 4.09
N MET A 359 -17.15 -1.14 2.76
CA MET A 359 -15.83 -1.23 2.14
C MET A 359 -14.91 -0.06 2.55
N TYR A 360 -15.43 1.17 2.49
CA TYR A 360 -14.68 2.37 2.83
C TYR A 360 -14.30 2.42 4.32
N ILE A 361 -15.24 2.07 5.20
CA ILE A 361 -15.01 1.98 6.65
C ILE A 361 -13.91 0.95 6.95
N ALA A 362 -13.96 -0.21 6.30
CA ALA A 362 -12.93 -1.24 6.48
C ALA A 362 -11.53 -0.73 6.10
N ILE A 363 -11.40 -0.05 4.95
CA ILE A 363 -10.12 0.53 4.49
C ILE A 363 -9.63 1.62 5.44
N ILE A 364 -10.50 2.54 5.87
CA ILE A 364 -10.12 3.62 6.80
C ILE A 364 -9.65 3.05 8.12
N LEU A 365 -10.39 2.09 8.70
CA LEU A 365 -10.04 1.54 9.99
C LEU A 365 -8.73 0.76 9.94
N GLU A 366 -8.46 0.04 8.85
CA GLU A 366 -7.18 -0.64 8.66
C GLU A 366 -6.03 0.35 8.55
N ASN A 367 -6.16 1.38 7.69
CA ASN A 367 -5.16 2.42 7.52
C ASN A 367 -4.92 3.21 8.83
N PHE A 368 -5.99 3.51 9.58
CA PHE A 368 -5.87 4.18 10.88
C PHE A 368 -5.21 3.27 11.92
N SER A 369 -5.50 1.97 11.91
CA SER A 369 -4.85 1.00 12.79
C SER A 369 -3.35 0.94 12.53
N VAL A 370 -2.93 0.82 11.26
CA VAL A 370 -1.50 0.82 10.89
C VAL A 370 -0.82 2.13 11.27
N ALA A 371 -1.44 3.28 10.98
CA ALA A 371 -0.90 4.59 11.35
C ALA A 371 -0.81 4.79 12.87
N THR A 372 -1.73 4.21 13.63
CA THR A 372 -1.70 4.24 15.10
C THR A 372 -0.62 3.31 15.65
N GLU A 373 -0.45 2.10 15.10
CA GLU A 373 0.67 1.21 15.47
C GLU A 373 2.03 1.88 15.20
N GLU A 374 2.20 2.59 14.08
CA GLU A 374 3.44 3.32 13.78
C GLU A 374 3.69 4.55 14.67
N SER A 375 2.66 5.15 15.27
CA SER A 375 2.79 6.40 16.06
C SER A 375 2.63 6.24 17.57
N ALA A 376 2.02 5.16 18.05
CA ALA A 376 1.80 4.90 19.46
C ALA A 376 2.98 4.19 20.13
N ASP A 377 3.74 3.38 19.40
CA ASP A 377 4.92 2.71 19.94
C ASP A 377 6.14 3.67 19.94
N PRO A 378 6.83 3.85 21.09
CA PRO A 378 8.02 4.69 21.17
C PRO A 378 9.20 4.21 20.31
N LEU A 379 9.12 2.96 19.84
CA LEU A 379 10.09 2.29 18.97
C LEU A 379 9.34 1.60 17.84
N SER A 380 9.62 1.98 16.61
CA SER A 380 9.06 1.38 15.40
C SER A 380 9.92 0.21 14.91
N GLU A 381 9.36 -0.65 14.05
CA GLU A 381 10.13 -1.73 13.40
C GLU A 381 11.33 -1.19 12.58
N ASP A 382 11.20 0.01 12.03
CA ASP A 382 12.26 0.67 11.25
C ASP A 382 13.43 1.12 12.13
N ASP A 383 13.20 1.40 13.41
CA ASP A 383 14.28 1.72 14.36
C ASP A 383 15.14 0.47 14.64
N PHE A 384 14.52 -0.71 14.72
CA PHE A 384 15.23 -1.99 14.84
C PHE A 384 15.98 -2.34 13.54
N GLU A 385 15.41 -2.07 12.38
CA GLU A 385 16.11 -2.23 11.10
C GLU A 385 17.34 -1.33 11.03
N THR A 386 17.18 -0.04 11.32
CA THR A 386 18.27 0.94 11.31
C THR A 386 19.37 0.56 12.29
N PHE A 387 19.00 0.01 13.47
CA PHE A 387 19.96 -0.55 14.41
C PHE A 387 20.80 -1.67 13.78
N TYR A 388 20.18 -2.64 13.10
CA TYR A 388 20.91 -3.74 12.47
C TYR A 388 21.73 -3.29 11.25
N GLU A 389 21.24 -2.35 10.44
CA GLU A 389 21.99 -1.78 9.30
C GLU A 389 23.27 -1.08 9.76
N ILE A 390 23.23 -0.42 10.92
CA ILE A 390 24.40 0.19 11.52
C ILE A 390 25.27 -0.88 12.17
N TRP A 391 24.69 -1.88 12.84
CA TRP A 391 25.42 -3.00 13.45
C TRP A 391 26.30 -3.74 12.44
N GLU A 392 25.78 -3.99 11.23
CA GLU A 392 26.51 -4.64 10.14
C GLU A 392 27.82 -3.93 9.77
N LYS A 393 27.90 -2.60 9.95
CA LYS A 393 29.12 -1.83 9.70
C LYS A 393 30.19 -2.07 10.77
N PHE A 394 29.78 -2.47 11.98
CA PHE A 394 30.67 -2.74 13.11
C PHE A 394 30.96 -4.24 13.30
N ASP A 395 30.13 -5.13 12.76
CA ASP A 395 30.29 -6.60 12.75
C ASP A 395 30.09 -7.19 11.33
N PRO A 396 31.05 -6.99 10.41
CA PRO A 396 30.92 -7.44 9.02
C PRO A 396 30.85 -8.97 8.84
N ASP A 397 31.41 -9.71 9.80
CA ASP A 397 31.48 -11.18 9.79
C ASP A 397 30.25 -11.83 10.44
N ALA A 398 29.27 -11.04 10.89
CA ALA A 398 28.06 -11.47 11.57
C ALA A 398 28.34 -12.37 12.79
N THR A 399 29.35 -12.01 13.58
CA THR A 399 29.75 -12.72 14.80
C THR A 399 28.76 -12.53 15.95
N GLN A 400 27.90 -11.50 15.86
CA GLN A 400 26.97 -11.02 16.90
C GLN A 400 27.65 -10.38 18.11
N PHE A 401 28.94 -10.05 18.01
CA PHE A 401 29.71 -9.40 19.07
C PHE A 401 30.41 -8.14 18.57
N ILE A 402 30.51 -7.14 19.43
CA ILE A 402 31.39 -5.98 19.23
C ILE A 402 32.37 -5.83 20.40
N GLU A 403 33.53 -5.24 20.12
CA GLU A 403 34.49 -4.86 21.17
C GLU A 403 33.96 -3.65 21.96
N TYR A 404 34.18 -3.65 23.28
CA TYR A 404 33.74 -2.58 24.18
C TYR A 404 34.27 -1.20 23.79
N SER A 405 35.48 -1.14 23.22
CA SER A 405 36.09 0.11 22.72
C SER A 405 35.26 0.79 21.62
N LYS A 406 34.54 0.01 20.80
CA LYS A 406 33.73 0.51 19.67
C LYS A 406 32.30 0.84 20.06
N LEU A 407 31.85 0.45 21.27
CA LEU A 407 30.47 0.67 21.73
C LEU A 407 30.09 2.16 21.72
N ALA A 408 31.00 3.05 22.12
CA ALA A 408 30.76 4.48 22.15
C ALA A 408 30.57 5.08 20.74
N ASP A 409 31.31 4.57 19.75
CA ASP A 409 31.18 4.97 18.35
C ASP A 409 29.89 4.43 17.73
N PHE A 410 29.58 3.16 18.04
CA PHE A 410 28.33 2.52 17.61
C PHE A 410 27.10 3.27 18.13
N ALA A 411 27.06 3.58 19.42
CA ALA A 411 25.91 4.24 20.05
C ALA A 411 25.66 5.67 19.52
N ASP A 412 26.71 6.37 19.09
CA ASP A 412 26.60 7.71 18.49
C ASP A 412 26.20 7.64 17.00
N ALA A 413 26.55 6.56 16.31
CA ALA A 413 26.22 6.33 14.91
C ALA A 413 24.74 5.96 14.70
N LEU A 414 24.05 5.45 15.73
CA LEU A 414 22.61 5.16 15.70
C LEU A 414 21.77 6.41 15.42
N GLU A 415 20.57 6.21 14.90
CA GLU A 415 19.59 7.27 14.67
C GLU A 415 18.63 7.42 15.87
N HIS A 416 17.98 8.59 16.00
CA HIS A 416 16.98 8.81 17.03
C HIS A 416 15.78 7.86 16.78
N PRO A 417 15.22 7.17 17.80
CA PRO A 417 15.36 7.37 19.25
C PRO A 417 16.44 6.55 19.97
N LEU A 418 17.09 5.60 19.28
CA LEU A 418 18.09 4.70 19.88
C LEU A 418 19.48 5.34 20.04
N ARG A 419 19.74 6.47 19.38
CA ARG A 419 21.00 7.21 19.46
C ARG A 419 21.37 7.63 20.88
N VAL A 420 22.64 7.41 21.26
CA VAL A 420 23.27 7.96 22.46
C VAL A 420 24.43 8.87 22.04
N PRO A 421 24.20 10.20 21.92
CA PRO A 421 25.20 11.12 21.37
C PRO A 421 26.41 11.26 22.30
N LYS A 422 27.59 11.49 21.73
CA LYS A 422 28.79 11.74 22.52
C LYS A 422 28.71 13.09 23.26
N PRO A 423 29.23 13.18 24.51
CA PRO A 423 29.92 12.15 25.28
C PRO A 423 28.95 11.16 25.97
N ASN A 424 29.00 9.89 25.57
CA ASN A 424 28.04 8.84 25.97
C ASN A 424 28.60 7.81 26.96
N THR A 425 29.88 7.94 27.35
CA THR A 425 30.59 6.91 28.11
C THR A 425 29.99 6.67 29.50
N ILE A 426 29.53 7.73 30.17
CA ILE A 426 28.92 7.62 31.51
C ILE A 426 27.59 6.88 31.43
N GLU A 427 26.77 7.23 30.42
CA GLU A 427 25.46 6.62 30.19
C GLU A 427 25.61 5.13 29.83
N LEU A 428 26.54 4.78 28.94
CA LEU A 428 26.82 3.38 28.55
C LEU A 428 27.37 2.53 29.70
N ILE A 429 28.16 3.11 30.61
CA ILE A 429 28.61 2.41 31.83
C ILE A 429 27.43 2.19 32.79
N ALA A 430 26.53 3.18 32.90
CA ALA A 430 25.35 3.07 33.76
C ALA A 430 24.31 2.03 33.27
N MET A 431 24.34 1.66 31.98
CA MET A 431 23.49 0.60 31.41
C MET A 431 23.88 -0.83 31.83
N ASP A 432 25.05 -1.01 32.47
CA ASP A 432 25.53 -2.29 33.03
C ASP A 432 25.47 -3.49 32.06
N LEU A 433 26.02 -3.32 30.86
CA LEU A 433 25.99 -4.35 29.82
C LEU A 433 26.87 -5.56 30.19
N PRO A 434 26.38 -6.80 29.99
CA PRO A 434 27.19 -8.00 30.18
C PRO A 434 28.30 -8.11 29.15
N MET A 435 29.51 -8.49 29.61
CA MET A 435 30.69 -8.68 28.78
C MET A 435 31.20 -10.12 28.84
N VAL A 436 31.61 -10.61 27.67
CA VAL A 436 32.18 -11.94 27.44
C VAL A 436 33.70 -11.83 27.30
N SER A 437 34.40 -12.96 27.28
CA SER A 437 35.85 -13.04 27.12
C SER A 437 36.37 -12.22 25.92
N GLY A 438 37.38 -11.40 26.21
CA GLY A 438 38.00 -10.48 25.23
C GLY A 438 37.36 -9.09 25.17
N ASP A 439 36.72 -8.62 26.25
CA ASP A 439 36.05 -7.30 26.31
C ASP A 439 35.03 -7.12 25.17
N ARG A 440 34.23 -8.16 24.91
CA ARG A 440 33.19 -8.19 23.87
C ARG A 440 31.79 -8.19 24.47
N ILE A 441 30.87 -7.51 23.79
CA ILE A 441 29.46 -7.41 24.18
C ILE A 441 28.59 -7.99 23.05
N HIS A 442 27.56 -8.73 23.42
CA HIS A 442 26.64 -9.34 22.48
C HIS A 442 25.59 -8.34 21.95
N CYS A 443 25.22 -8.48 20.68
CA CYS A 443 24.26 -7.62 19.98
C CYS A 443 22.93 -7.48 20.71
N LEU A 444 22.37 -8.60 21.18
CA LEU A 444 21.05 -8.64 21.81
C LEU A 444 21.03 -7.86 23.13
N ASP A 445 22.13 -7.92 23.90
CA ASP A 445 22.22 -7.25 25.19
C ASP A 445 22.27 -5.72 25.01
N ILE A 446 22.95 -5.25 23.96
CA ILE A 446 22.99 -3.82 23.58
C ILE A 446 21.60 -3.37 23.11
N LEU A 447 20.98 -4.13 22.20
CA LEU A 447 19.66 -3.81 21.68
C LEU A 447 18.63 -3.72 22.82
N PHE A 448 18.65 -4.69 23.73
CA PHE A 448 17.76 -4.73 24.88
C PHE A 448 17.99 -3.53 25.81
N ALA A 449 19.24 -3.21 26.15
CA ALA A 449 19.54 -2.06 27.01
C ALA A 449 19.11 -0.73 26.40
N PHE A 450 19.27 -0.56 25.09
CA PHE A 450 18.90 0.69 24.40
C PHE A 450 17.37 0.79 24.26
N THR A 451 16.71 -0.34 23.99
CA THR A 451 15.25 -0.46 23.99
C THR A 451 14.68 -0.11 25.37
N LYS A 452 15.25 -0.68 26.43
CA LYS A 452 14.92 -0.40 27.83
C LYS A 452 15.05 1.08 28.18
N ARG A 453 16.10 1.74 27.68
CA ARG A 453 16.31 3.17 27.90
C ARG A 453 15.17 4.02 27.33
N VAL A 454 14.69 3.69 26.13
CA VAL A 454 13.64 4.46 25.45
C VAL A 454 12.26 4.18 26.05
N LEU A 455 11.96 2.93 26.39
CA LEU A 455 10.64 2.53 26.91
C LEU A 455 10.47 2.75 28.42
N GLY A 456 11.57 2.85 29.18
CA GLY A 456 11.55 2.95 30.64
C GLY A 456 11.42 1.59 31.35
N ASP A 457 11.57 1.59 32.68
CA ASP A 457 11.53 0.37 33.51
C ASP A 457 10.07 0.00 33.85
N SER A 458 9.40 -0.76 32.97
CA SER A 458 8.08 -1.36 33.23
C SER A 458 8.20 -2.87 33.41
N GLY A 459 7.39 -3.49 34.27
CA GLY A 459 7.40 -4.94 34.50
C GLY A 459 7.03 -5.79 33.27
N GLU A 460 6.53 -5.17 32.19
CA GLU A 460 6.26 -5.80 30.91
C GLU A 460 7.55 -6.08 30.11
N LEU A 461 8.66 -5.41 30.45
CA LEU A 461 9.91 -5.48 29.69
C LEU A 461 10.66 -6.81 29.84
N ASP A 462 10.49 -7.53 30.95
CA ASP A 462 11.08 -8.86 31.15
C ASP A 462 10.35 -9.92 30.29
N ILE A 463 9.04 -9.76 30.10
CA ILE A 463 8.25 -10.58 29.17
C ILE A 463 8.67 -10.25 27.73
N LEU A 464 8.90 -8.97 27.45
CA LEU A 464 9.38 -8.50 26.15
C LEU A 464 10.81 -9.01 25.85
N ARG A 465 11.68 -9.07 26.87
CA ARG A 465 13.01 -9.68 26.81
C ARG A 465 12.92 -11.15 26.41
N GLN A 466 12.05 -11.91 27.08
CA GLN A 466 11.88 -13.33 26.84
C GLN A 466 11.32 -13.58 25.42
N GLN A 467 10.36 -12.77 24.96
CA GLN A 467 9.87 -12.81 23.58
C GLN A 467 10.93 -12.40 22.54
N MET A 468 11.73 -11.39 22.85
CA MET A 468 12.85 -10.97 22.00
C MET A 468 13.92 -12.06 21.92
N GLU A 469 14.30 -12.67 23.05
CA GLU A 469 15.24 -13.79 23.13
C GLU A 469 14.70 -15.01 22.37
N GLU A 470 13.45 -15.41 22.57
CA GLU A 470 12.82 -16.51 21.82
C GLU A 470 12.76 -16.24 20.32
N ARG A 471 12.34 -15.04 19.91
CA ARG A 471 12.36 -14.62 18.48
C ARG A 471 13.77 -14.59 17.93
N PHE A 472 14.75 -14.12 18.70
CA PHE A 472 16.14 -14.02 18.30
C PHE A 472 16.78 -15.39 18.17
N VAL A 473 16.55 -16.30 19.12
CA VAL A 473 17.03 -17.70 19.08
C VAL A 473 16.35 -18.49 17.96
N ALA A 474 15.06 -18.27 17.71
CA ALA A 474 14.34 -18.88 16.59
C ALA A 474 14.80 -18.36 15.21
N SER A 475 15.24 -17.10 15.13
CA SER A 475 15.70 -16.47 13.88
C SER A 475 17.20 -16.61 13.64
N ASN A 476 17.99 -16.78 14.70
CA ASN A 476 19.43 -16.97 14.70
C ASN A 476 19.80 -18.01 15.77
N PRO A 477 19.75 -19.32 15.44
CA PRO A 477 20.23 -20.36 16.33
C PRO A 477 21.77 -20.27 16.39
N SER A 478 22.29 -19.39 17.24
CA SER A 478 23.72 -19.38 17.55
C SER A 478 24.07 -20.68 18.29
N LYS A 479 25.13 -21.36 17.86
CA LYS A 479 25.58 -22.64 18.45
C LYS A 479 26.34 -22.48 19.78
N VAL A 480 26.52 -21.25 20.27
CA VAL A 480 27.45 -20.96 21.37
C VAL A 480 26.70 -20.30 22.51
N SER A 481 26.50 -21.03 23.60
CA SER A 481 26.10 -20.45 24.89
C SER A 481 27.19 -19.50 25.35
N TYR A 482 26.88 -18.23 25.53
CA TYR A 482 27.81 -17.25 26.07
C TYR A 482 27.41 -16.97 27.53
N GLU A 483 28.22 -17.45 28.46
CA GLU A 483 28.07 -17.04 29.87
C GLU A 483 28.84 -15.72 30.07
N PRO A 484 28.18 -14.67 30.58
CA PRO A 484 28.84 -13.40 30.85
C PRO A 484 29.86 -13.54 31.98
N ILE A 485 31.06 -12.99 31.78
CA ILE A 485 32.18 -13.09 32.71
C ILE A 485 32.25 -11.86 33.64
N THR A 486 31.85 -10.69 33.14
CA THR A 486 31.86 -9.41 33.87
C THR A 486 30.84 -8.43 33.26
N THR A 487 30.68 -7.23 33.83
CA THR A 487 29.78 -6.17 33.30
C THR A 487 30.53 -4.86 33.10
N THR A 488 29.99 -3.93 32.28
CA THR A 488 30.64 -2.63 32.01
C THR A 488 30.90 -1.84 33.29
N LEU A 489 29.98 -1.89 34.26
CA LEU A 489 30.11 -1.22 35.55
C LEU A 489 31.21 -1.86 36.41
N ARG A 490 31.22 -3.20 36.49
CA ARG A 490 32.24 -3.96 37.23
C ARG A 490 33.64 -3.75 36.64
N ARG A 491 33.77 -3.73 35.32
CA ARG A 491 35.03 -3.45 34.62
C ARG A 491 35.56 -2.05 34.94
N LYS A 492 34.66 -1.06 35.04
CA LYS A 492 35.07 0.29 35.44
C LYS A 492 35.58 0.33 36.88
N GLN A 493 34.93 -0.39 37.79
CA GLN A 493 35.41 -0.53 39.17
C GLN A 493 36.77 -1.23 39.25
N GLU A 494 37.02 -2.24 38.42
CA GLU A 494 38.32 -2.92 38.31
C GLU A 494 39.42 -1.97 37.82
N GLU A 495 39.17 -1.17 36.78
CA GLU A 495 40.11 -0.15 36.30
C GLU A 495 40.44 0.88 37.38
N VAL A 496 39.41 1.43 38.04
CA VAL A 496 39.60 2.45 39.09
C VAL A 496 40.40 1.84 40.25
N SER A 497 40.08 0.61 40.65
CA SER A 497 40.81 -0.12 41.68
C SER A 497 42.27 -0.35 41.28
N ALA A 498 42.53 -0.76 40.03
CA ALA A 498 43.88 -0.94 39.50
C ALA A 498 44.67 0.37 39.49
N VAL A 499 44.06 1.48 39.07
CA VAL A 499 44.71 2.81 39.08
C VAL A 499 45.04 3.25 40.51
N VAL A 500 44.12 3.05 41.47
CA VAL A 500 44.34 3.39 42.88
C VAL A 500 45.48 2.55 43.46
N ILE A 501 45.50 1.23 43.20
CA ILE A 501 46.57 0.33 43.65
C ILE A 501 47.91 0.71 43.01
N GLN A 502 47.95 0.96 41.69
CA GLN A 502 49.16 1.37 40.99
C GLN A 502 49.67 2.72 41.50
N ARG A 503 48.78 3.67 41.77
CA ARG A 503 49.14 4.99 42.31
C ARG A 503 49.70 4.85 43.73
N ALA A 504 49.08 4.03 44.58
CA ALA A 504 49.57 3.71 45.92
C ALA A 504 50.93 2.99 45.88
N TYR A 505 51.11 2.04 44.95
CA TYR A 505 52.36 1.31 44.76
C TYR A 505 53.49 2.22 44.26
N ARG A 506 53.22 3.08 43.26
CA ARG A 506 54.18 4.09 42.77
C ARG A 506 54.53 5.11 43.85
N ALA A 507 53.56 5.56 44.64
CA ALA A 507 53.80 6.46 45.77
C ALA A 507 54.65 5.79 46.88
N ARG A 508 54.47 4.48 47.10
CA ARG A 508 55.32 3.70 48.01
C ARG A 508 56.74 3.52 47.48
N LEU A 509 56.90 3.26 46.19
CA LEU A 509 58.20 3.17 45.53
C LEU A 509 58.95 4.50 45.56
N ALA A 510 58.26 5.63 45.40
CA ALA A 510 58.87 6.97 45.48
C ALA A 510 59.26 7.41 46.91
N ARG A 511 58.80 6.69 47.94
CA ARG A 511 59.15 6.90 49.36
C ARG A 511 60.28 5.97 49.84
N ARG A 512 60.68 5.00 49.02
CA ARG A 512 61.91 4.21 49.19
C ARG A 512 63.02 4.86 48.39
#